data_AF-A0A364XUT2-F1
#
_entry.id   AF-A0A364XUT2-F1
#
_cell.length_a   1.000
_cell.length_b   1.000
_cell.length_c   1.000
_cell.angle_alpha   90.00
_cell.angle_beta   90.00
_cell.angle_gamma   90.00
#
_symmetry.space_group_name_H-M   'P 1'
#
loop_
_entity.id
_entity.type
_entity.pdbx_description
1 polymer ?
#
loop_
_entity_poly.entity_id
_entity_poly.type
_entity_poly.pdbx_seq_one_letter_code
_entity_poly.pdbx_strand_id
1 'polypeptide(L)'
;MRANKQYTILYWFITILISMIWLVNGLWCKVLHGVPRHEEIVARILGQAYAPHLTVAIGYAEMLMVVWILTGIWKRFCAVFQIVLVGVMNIIEYVLAPDLLLFGRMNIVFALLFMVVIYGNQFILLQKKQMEIK
;
A
#
# COMPACT_ATOMS: atom_id res chain seq x y z
N MET A 1 25.86 10.82 -18.78
CA MET A 1 24.63 11.64 -18.71
C MET A 1 23.32 10.87 -18.95
N ARG A 2 23.20 9.95 -19.93
CA ARG A 2 21.93 9.22 -20.19
C ARG A 2 21.49 8.25 -19.07
N ALA A 3 22.45 7.56 -18.43
CA ALA A 3 22.17 6.63 -17.31
C ALA A 3 21.70 7.34 -16.01
N ASN A 4 22.11 8.61 -15.80
CA ASN A 4 21.88 9.36 -14.54
C ASN A 4 20.47 9.99 -14.43
N LYS A 5 19.72 10.08 -15.53
CA LYS A 5 18.31 10.50 -15.48
C LYS A 5 17.38 9.31 -15.21
N GLN A 6 17.87 8.11 -15.48
CA GLN A 6 17.07 6.88 -15.47
C GLN A 6 16.62 6.49 -14.07
N TYR A 7 17.50 6.53 -13.06
CA TYR A 7 17.11 6.13 -11.69
C TYR A 7 16.17 7.13 -11.04
N THR A 8 16.35 8.43 -11.30
CA THR A 8 15.40 9.45 -10.85
C THR A 8 14.01 9.28 -11.47
N ILE A 9 13.91 9.01 -12.78
CA ILE A 9 12.63 8.72 -13.45
C ILE A 9 12.01 7.44 -12.87
N LEU A 10 12.80 6.38 -12.75
CA LEU A 10 12.33 5.09 -12.25
C LEU A 10 11.80 5.19 -10.81
N TYR A 11 12.51 5.90 -9.94
CA TYR A 11 12.09 6.14 -8.55
C TYR A 11 10.73 6.84 -8.49
N TRP A 12 10.55 7.93 -9.25
CA TRP A 12 9.29 8.67 -9.26
C TRP A 12 8.16 7.86 -9.89
N PHE A 13 8.44 7.13 -10.96
CA PHE A 13 7.47 6.24 -11.60
C PHE A 13 6.94 5.20 -10.61
N ILE A 14 7.83 4.49 -9.90
CA ILE A 14 7.43 3.51 -8.89
C ILE A 14 6.71 4.18 -7.72
N THR A 15 7.15 5.35 -7.27
CA THR A 15 6.49 6.10 -6.19
C THR A 15 5.05 6.47 -6.55
N ILE A 16 4.81 6.89 -7.80
CA ILE A 16 3.46 7.19 -8.30
C ILE A 16 2.61 5.92 -8.38
N LEU A 17 3.17 4.80 -8.86
CA LEU A 17 2.45 3.52 -8.90
C LEU A 17 2.04 3.05 -7.50
N ILE A 18 2.96 3.09 -6.53
CA ILE A 18 2.66 2.76 -5.13
C ILE A 18 1.55 3.68 -4.61
N SER A 19 1.65 4.99 -4.85
CA SER A 19 0.64 5.97 -4.43
C SER A 19 -0.72 5.69 -5.05
N MET A 20 -0.78 5.30 -6.32
CA MET A 20 -2.03 4.91 -6.99
C MET A 20 -2.65 3.66 -6.38
N ILE A 21 -1.84 2.66 -6.01
CA ILE A 21 -2.35 1.45 -5.34
C ILE A 21 -3.04 1.81 -4.02
N TRP A 22 -2.43 2.68 -3.20
CA TRP A 22 -3.05 3.17 -1.97
C TRP A 22 -4.31 4.01 -2.25
N LEU A 23 -4.27 4.87 -3.28
CA LEU A 23 -5.41 5.72 -3.64
C LEU A 23 -6.62 4.89 -4.10
N VAL A 24 -6.41 3.92 -4.99
CA VAL A 24 -7.50 3.09 -5.51
C VAL A 24 -8.07 2.22 -4.37
N ASN A 25 -7.22 1.63 -3.53
CA ASN A 25 -7.70 0.85 -2.39
C ASN A 25 -8.45 1.70 -1.35
N GLY A 26 -7.95 2.90 -1.05
CA GLY A 26 -8.57 3.77 -0.06
C GLY A 26 -9.85 4.41 -0.56
N LEU A 27 -9.76 5.11 -1.69
CA LEU A 27 -10.88 5.88 -2.22
C LEU A 27 -11.91 4.97 -2.89
N TRP A 28 -11.52 4.23 -3.93
CA TRP A 28 -12.47 3.45 -4.72
C TRP A 28 -12.98 2.23 -3.98
N CYS A 29 -12.08 1.40 -3.45
CA CYS A 29 -12.50 0.14 -2.84
C CYS A 29 -13.20 0.32 -1.49
N LYS A 30 -12.76 1.29 -0.66
CA LYS A 30 -13.26 1.45 0.72
C LYS A 30 -14.21 2.65 0.89
N VAL A 31 -13.78 3.88 0.59
CA VAL A 31 -14.62 5.07 0.82
C VAL A 31 -15.86 5.09 -0.09
N LEU A 32 -15.70 4.74 -1.36
CA LEU A 32 -16.78 4.71 -2.35
C LEU A 32 -17.54 3.38 -2.40
N HIS A 33 -17.20 2.41 -1.54
CA HIS A 33 -17.80 1.07 -1.51
C HIS A 33 -17.79 0.36 -2.88
N GLY A 34 -16.81 0.65 -3.73
CA GLY A 34 -16.72 0.08 -5.08
C GLY A 34 -16.41 -1.42 -5.11
N VAL A 35 -15.99 -2.00 -3.97
CA VAL A 35 -15.75 -3.45 -3.82
C VAL A 35 -16.27 -3.94 -2.46
N PRO A 36 -17.40 -4.67 -2.40
CA PRO A 36 -18.07 -5.03 -1.14
C PRO A 36 -17.24 -5.96 -0.24
N ARG A 37 -16.31 -6.72 -0.81
CA ARG A 37 -15.46 -7.68 -0.06
C ARG A 37 -14.69 -7.04 1.10
N HIS A 38 -14.30 -5.76 1.00
CA HIS A 38 -13.52 -5.12 2.06
C HIS A 38 -14.39 -4.88 3.30
N GLU A 39 -15.65 -4.51 3.11
CA GLU A 39 -16.62 -4.41 4.19
C GLU A 39 -16.91 -5.78 4.78
N GLU A 40 -17.05 -6.82 3.96
CA GLU A 40 -17.25 -8.19 4.42
C GLU A 40 -16.08 -8.72 5.26
N ILE A 41 -14.84 -8.39 4.89
CA ILE A 41 -13.64 -8.70 5.68
C ILE A 41 -13.72 -8.00 7.04
N VAL A 42 -14.00 -6.69 7.06
CA VAL A 42 -14.11 -5.92 8.31
C VAL A 42 -15.26 -6.46 9.17
N ALA A 43 -16.40 -6.79 8.57
CA ALA A 43 -17.55 -7.36 9.25
C ALA A 43 -17.23 -8.71 9.89
N ARG A 44 -16.41 -9.54 9.23
CA ARG A 44 -15.98 -10.82 9.79
C ARG A 44 -15.05 -10.66 10.99
N ILE A 45 -14.20 -9.63 10.99
CA ILE A 45 -13.20 -9.42 12.05
C ILE A 45 -13.80 -8.66 13.25
N LEU A 46 -14.59 -7.62 12.99
CA LEU A 46 -15.02 -6.62 13.98
C LEU A 46 -16.55 -6.57 14.16
N GLY A 47 -17.29 -7.37 13.41
CA GLY A 47 -18.75 -7.47 13.48
C GLY A 47 -19.46 -6.54 12.48
N GLN A 48 -20.65 -6.97 12.03
CA GLN A 48 -21.46 -6.29 11.02
C GLN A 48 -21.86 -4.87 11.42
N ALA A 49 -22.10 -4.61 12.71
CA ALA A 49 -22.58 -3.31 13.19
C ALA A 49 -21.60 -2.16 12.95
N TYR A 50 -20.29 -2.45 12.91
CA TYR A 50 -19.24 -1.42 12.74
C TYR A 50 -18.56 -1.47 11.37
N ALA A 51 -18.85 -2.49 10.56
CA ALA A 51 -18.14 -2.76 9.32
C ALA A 51 -18.14 -1.62 8.30
N PRO A 52 -19.28 -0.95 8.01
CA PRO A 52 -19.30 0.14 7.03
C PRO A 52 -18.43 1.33 7.47
N HIS A 53 -18.61 1.77 8.71
CA HIS A 53 -17.91 2.94 9.25
C HIS A 53 -16.40 2.70 9.38
N LEU A 54 -16.01 1.51 9.85
CA LEU A 54 -14.60 1.14 9.96
C LEU A 54 -13.94 0.98 8.60
N THR A 55 -14.63 0.42 7.61
CA THR A 55 -14.10 0.28 6.24
C THR A 55 -13.79 1.65 5.64
N VAL A 56 -14.72 2.61 5.78
CA VAL A 56 -14.50 3.99 5.34
C VAL A 56 -13.36 4.66 6.11
N ALA A 57 -13.26 4.46 7.43
CA ALA A 57 -12.17 4.99 8.23
C ALA A 57 -10.79 4.46 7.78
N ILE A 58 -10.69 3.16 7.48
CA ILE A 58 -9.48 2.56 6.89
C ILE A 58 -9.21 3.20 5.53
N GLY A 59 -10.24 3.41 4.70
CA GLY A 59 -10.11 4.07 3.41
C GLY A 59 -9.52 5.48 3.49
N TYR A 60 -9.96 6.29 4.46
CA TYR A 60 -9.34 7.60 4.72
C TYR A 60 -7.89 7.49 5.18
N ALA A 61 -7.56 6.53 6.05
CA ALA A 61 -6.18 6.30 6.48
C ALA A 61 -5.27 5.93 5.29
N GLU A 62 -5.77 5.13 4.34
CA GLU A 62 -5.07 4.81 3.09
C GLU A 62 -4.88 6.05 2.20
N MET A 63 -5.86 6.95 2.12
CA MET A 63 -5.70 8.22 1.40
C MET A 63 -4.66 9.13 2.07
N LEU A 64 -4.59 9.17 3.40
CA LEU A 64 -3.52 9.90 4.11
C LEU A 64 -2.14 9.32 3.80
N MET A 65 -2.04 8.00 3.60
CA MET A 65 -0.79 7.37 3.14
C MET A 65 -0.34 7.91 1.79
N VAL A 66 -1.27 8.13 0.84
CA VAL A 66 -0.97 8.73 -0.47
C VAL A 66 -0.31 10.09 -0.29
N VAL A 67 -0.89 10.93 0.55
CA VAL A 67 -0.33 12.26 0.86
C VAL A 67 1.07 12.13 1.48
N TRP A 68 1.26 11.20 2.41
CA TRP A 68 2.57 10.98 3.04
C TRP A 68 3.63 10.51 2.04
N ILE A 69 3.28 9.58 1.15
CA ILE A 69 4.19 9.08 0.10
C ILE A 69 4.63 10.23 -0.83
N LEU A 70 3.67 11.03 -1.30
CA LEU A 70 3.93 12.09 -2.29
C LEU A 70 4.67 13.30 -1.69
N THR A 71 4.34 13.69 -0.45
CA THR A 71 5.08 14.75 0.26
C THR A 71 6.52 14.34 0.53
N GLY A 72 6.78 13.03 0.68
CA GLY A 72 8.13 12.52 0.86
C GLY A 72 8.76 12.92 2.21
N ILE A 73 7.94 13.27 3.20
CA ILE A 73 8.40 13.55 4.56
C ILE A 73 8.79 12.23 5.21
N TRP A 74 9.98 12.16 5.81
CA TRP A 74 10.49 10.96 6.51
C TRP A 74 10.36 9.66 5.69
N LYS A 75 10.79 9.70 4.43
CA LYS A 75 10.58 8.63 3.43
C LYS A 75 10.89 7.21 3.91
N ARG A 76 11.96 7.02 4.71
CA ARG A 76 12.33 5.71 5.28
C ARG A 76 11.26 5.19 6.25
N PHE A 77 10.76 6.06 7.12
CA PHE A 77 9.68 5.72 8.05
C PHE A 77 8.38 5.44 7.30
N CYS A 78 8.03 6.27 6.31
CA CYS A 78 6.85 6.04 5.47
C CYS A 78 6.89 4.65 4.80
N ALA A 79 8.03 4.24 4.24
CA ALA A 79 8.15 2.92 3.62
C ALA A 79 8.07 1.75 4.61
N VAL A 80 8.73 1.87 5.77
CA VAL A 80 8.62 0.85 6.83
C VAL A 80 7.17 0.73 7.30
N PHE A 81 6.49 1.86 7.50
CA PHE A 81 5.10 1.89 7.92
C PHE A 81 4.18 1.24 6.87
N GLN A 82 4.39 1.51 5.58
CA GLN A 82 3.66 0.83 4.51
C GLN A 82 3.90 -0.68 4.50
N ILE A 83 5.16 -1.13 4.62
CA ILE A 83 5.50 -2.55 4.66
C ILE A 83 4.82 -3.24 5.84
N VAL A 84 4.89 -2.63 7.03
CA VAL A 84 4.24 -3.16 8.23
C VAL A 84 2.72 -3.23 8.04
N LEU A 85 2.07 -2.17 7.56
CA LEU A 85 0.63 -2.18 7.33
C LEU A 85 0.20 -3.24 6.32
N VAL A 86 0.88 -3.30 5.16
CA VAL A 86 0.61 -4.30 4.12
C VAL A 86 0.78 -5.71 4.67
N GLY A 87 1.85 -5.96 5.42
CA GLY A 87 2.11 -7.25 6.05
C GLY A 87 1.04 -7.62 7.07
N VAL A 88 0.74 -6.73 8.01
CA VAL A 88 -0.25 -6.96 9.08
C VAL A 88 -1.64 -7.23 8.49
N MET A 89 -2.12 -6.37 7.59
CA MET A 89 -3.47 -6.55 7.03
C MET A 89 -3.59 -7.84 6.22
N ASN A 90 -2.58 -8.17 5.41
CA ASN A 90 -2.63 -9.41 4.61
C ASN A 90 -2.48 -10.67 5.47
N ILE A 91 -1.73 -10.63 6.57
CA ILE A 91 -1.66 -11.77 7.51
C ILE A 91 -3.02 -11.97 8.19
N ILE A 92 -3.68 -10.89 8.64
CA ILE A 92 -5.00 -10.97 9.25
C ILE A 92 -6.02 -11.54 8.24
N GLU A 93 -6.04 -11.01 7.02
CA GLU A 93 -6.94 -11.48 5.95
C GLU A 93 -6.66 -12.95 5.57
N TYR A 94 -5.40 -13.36 5.52
CA TYR A 94 -5.01 -14.74 5.23
C TYR A 94 -5.56 -15.74 6.26
N VAL A 95 -5.55 -15.36 7.54
CA VAL A 95 -5.98 -16.24 8.65
C VAL A 95 -7.50 -16.24 8.80
N LEU A 96 -8.14 -15.08 8.72
CA LEU A 96 -9.54 -14.90 9.10
C LEU A 96 -10.53 -14.83 7.92
N ALA A 97 -10.06 -14.42 6.73
CA ALA A 97 -10.92 -14.19 5.57
C ALA A 97 -10.35 -14.73 4.25
N PRO A 98 -9.76 -15.95 4.21
CA PRO A 98 -9.07 -16.44 3.02
C PRO A 98 -9.98 -16.63 1.80
N ASP A 99 -11.27 -16.86 2.00
CA ASP A 99 -12.30 -16.99 0.95
C ASP A 99 -12.71 -15.65 0.31
N LEU A 100 -12.50 -14.52 1.00
CA LEU A 100 -12.81 -13.17 0.50
C LEU A 100 -11.65 -12.55 -0.27
N LEU A 101 -10.47 -13.17 -0.22
CA LEU A 101 -9.28 -12.74 -0.95
C LEU A 101 -9.39 -13.07 -2.44
N LEU A 102 -9.05 -12.12 -3.31
CA LEU A 102 -9.09 -12.26 -4.77
C LEU A 102 -8.42 -13.53 -5.30
N PHE A 103 -7.28 -13.89 -4.72
CA PHE A 103 -6.49 -15.05 -5.09
C PHE A 103 -6.43 -16.07 -3.95
N GLY A 104 -7.41 -16.02 -3.06
CA GLY A 104 -7.41 -16.80 -1.83
C GLY A 104 -6.11 -16.59 -1.03
N ARG A 105 -5.55 -17.70 -0.54
CA ARG A 105 -4.28 -17.73 0.20
C ARG A 105 -3.08 -17.22 -0.60
N MET A 106 -3.13 -17.20 -1.93
CA MET A 106 -2.03 -16.69 -2.76
C MET A 106 -1.90 -15.17 -2.69
N ASN A 107 -2.87 -14.44 -2.11
CA ASN A 107 -2.78 -13.00 -1.93
C ASN A 107 -1.53 -12.58 -1.14
N ILE A 108 -1.06 -13.44 -0.22
CA ILE A 108 0.17 -13.18 0.56
C ILE A 108 1.41 -13.06 -0.33
N VAL A 109 1.46 -13.76 -1.47
CA VAL A 109 2.57 -13.67 -2.42
C VAL A 109 2.58 -12.29 -3.08
N PHE A 110 1.42 -11.79 -3.51
CA PHE A 110 1.29 -10.43 -4.06
C PHE A 110 1.63 -9.36 -3.03
N ALA A 111 1.22 -9.55 -1.77
CA ALA A 111 1.59 -8.67 -0.66
C ALA A 111 3.11 -8.63 -0.45
N LEU A 112 3.77 -9.80 -0.45
CA LEU A 112 5.23 -9.91 -0.34
C LEU A 112 5.95 -9.21 -1.49
N LEU A 113 5.50 -9.42 -2.73
CA LEU A 113 6.05 -8.74 -3.90
C LEU A 113 5.88 -7.22 -3.78
N PHE A 114 4.72 -6.74 -3.34
CA PHE A 114 4.49 -5.32 -3.13
C PHE A 114 5.40 -4.72 -2.05
N MET A 115 5.58 -5.42 -0.93
CA MET A 115 6.53 -5.00 0.12
C MET A 115 7.97 -4.93 -0.40
N VAL A 116 8.40 -5.89 -1.23
CA VAL A 116 9.72 -5.87 -1.87
C VAL A 116 9.87 -4.67 -2.82
N VAL A 117 8.83 -4.33 -3.58
CA VAL A 117 8.82 -3.14 -4.46
C VAL A 117 8.97 -1.86 -3.64
N ILE A 118 8.23 -1.72 -2.54
CA ILE A 118 8.34 -0.55 -1.63
C ILE A 118 9.76 -0.47 -1.06
N TYR A 119 10.31 -1.59 -0.58
CA TYR A 119 11.66 -1.65 -0.04
C TYR A 119 12.71 -1.26 -1.09
N GLY A 120 12.65 -1.84 -2.29
CA GLY A 120 13.58 -1.55 -3.37
C GLY A 120 13.53 -0.09 -3.81
N ASN A 121 12.33 0.48 -3.93
CA ASN A 121 12.16 1.89 -4.26
C ASN A 121 12.79 2.81 -3.21
N GLN A 122 12.56 2.52 -1.93
CA GLN A 122 12.98 3.42 -0.86
C GLN A 122 14.44 3.24 -0.41
N PHE A 123 14.97 2.02 -0.40
CA PHE A 123 16.30 1.75 0.16
C PHE A 123 17.37 1.58 -0.92
N ILE A 124 17.01 1.12 -2.12
CA ILE A 124 17.98 0.92 -3.21
C ILE A 124 17.95 2.10 -4.19
N LEU A 125 16.78 2.41 -4.77
CA LEU A 125 16.67 3.46 -5.78
C LEU A 125 16.90 4.86 -5.20
N LEU A 126 16.45 5.13 -3.97
CA LEU A 126 16.71 6.42 -3.32
C LEU A 126 18.21 6.64 -3.06
N GLN A 127 18.96 5.63 -2.62
CA GLN A 127 20.40 5.75 -2.39
C GLN A 127 21.12 6.05 -3.71
N LYS A 128 20.79 5.31 -4.78
CA LYS A 128 21.33 5.57 -6.12
C LYS A 128 21.02 7.00 -6.58
N LYS A 129 19.77 7.44 -6.44
CA LYS A 129 19.35 8.82 -6.74
C LYS A 129 20.12 9.87 -5.93
N GLN A 130 20.39 9.64 -4.65
CA GLN A 130 21.14 10.59 -3.83
C GLN A 130 22.61 10.69 -4.24
N MET A 131 23.22 9.60 -4.69
CA MET A 131 24.57 9.62 -5.26
C MET A 131 24.63 10.31 -6.64
N GLU A 132 23.51 10.45 -7.36
CA GLU A 132 23.45 11.21 -8.62
C GLU A 132 23.56 12.73 -8.44
N ILE A 133 23.18 13.25 -7.26
CA ILE A 133 23.08 14.70 -6.97
C ILE A 133 24.38 15.24 -6.36
N LYS A 134 25.23 14.36 -5.81
CA LYS A 134 26.54 14.70 -5.26
C LYS A 134 27.61 14.72 -6.35
#